data_AF-A0A4U6N7T5-F1
#
_entry.id   AF-A0A4U6N7T5-F1
#
_cell.length_a   1.000
_cell.length_b   1.000
_cell.length_c   1.000
_cell.angle_alpha   90.00
_cell.angle_beta   90.00
_cell.angle_gamma   90.00
#
_symmetry.space_group_name_H-M   'P 1'
#
loop_
_entity.id
_entity.type
_entity.pdbx_description
1 polymer ?
#
loop_
_entity_poly.entity_id
_entity_poly.type
_entity_poly.pdbx_seq_one_letter_code
_entity_poly.pdbx_strand_id
1 'polypeptide(L)'
;MARMTRAQREWRPGMPKKRRSTKIMFASTVLLLEAFVVFFATLAVFGLRRDEISPAVILISGIVLSVVLILTCAVLTRKWGIGLGWVLQLVLIASGFLEPAMFAVGLAFAATWLFGIRQGIRVDRENVERDRLQAEWEKANPE
;
A
#
# COMPACT_ATOMS: atom_id res chain seq x y z
N MET A 1 10.38 -6.87 32.56
CA MET A 1 10.72 -5.48 32.15
C MET A 1 10.39 -5.31 30.68
N ALA A 2 9.48 -4.41 30.31
CA ALA A 2 9.13 -4.18 28.91
C ALA A 2 10.32 -3.55 28.16
N ARG A 3 10.80 -4.18 27.08
CA ARG A 3 11.87 -3.62 26.25
C ARG A 3 11.35 -2.37 25.54
N MET A 4 11.84 -1.20 25.93
CA MET A 4 11.58 0.05 25.22
C MET A 4 12.15 -0.03 23.80
N THR A 5 11.31 0.31 22.82
CA THR A 5 11.71 0.47 21.42
C THR A 5 12.73 1.61 21.29
N ARG A 6 13.57 1.59 20.25
CA ARG A 6 14.62 2.60 20.06
C ARG A 6 14.06 4.03 20.03
N ALA A 7 12.91 4.21 19.38
CA ALA A 7 12.20 5.49 19.33
C ALA A 7 11.71 5.98 20.70
N GLN A 8 11.33 5.06 21.61
CA GLN A 8 10.93 5.42 22.98
C GLN A 8 12.13 5.84 23.84
N ARG A 9 13.33 5.32 23.56
CA ARG A 9 14.55 5.73 24.27
C ARG A 9 15.09 7.07 23.82
N GLU A 10 14.92 7.39 22.53
CA GLU A 10 15.41 8.61 21.91
C GLU A 10 14.43 9.79 22.03
N TRP A 11 13.24 9.57 22.58
CA TRP A 11 12.22 10.61 22.75
C TRP A 11 12.63 11.65 23.82
N ARG A 12 12.50 12.94 23.48
CA ARG A 12 12.74 14.06 24.38
C ARG A 12 11.50 14.98 24.41
N PRO A 13 11.16 15.60 25.56
CA PRO A 13 10.10 16.61 25.63
C PRO A 13 10.35 17.73 24.63
N GLY A 14 9.34 18.12 23.86
CA GLY A 14 9.45 19.13 22.80
C GLY A 14 10.01 18.62 21.45
N MET A 15 10.30 17.32 21.31
CA MET A 15 10.75 16.77 20.02
C MET A 15 9.62 16.82 18.97
N PRO A 16 9.83 17.41 17.78
CA PRO A 16 8.81 17.48 16.74
C PRO A 16 8.43 16.07 16.26
N LYS A 17 7.13 15.84 16.07
CA LYS A 17 6.60 14.55 15.64
C LYS A 17 7.00 14.27 14.19
N LYS A 18 7.68 13.15 13.94
CA LYS A 18 8.04 12.72 12.58
C LYS A 18 6.78 12.53 11.73
N ARG A 19 6.68 13.25 10.60
CA ARG A 19 5.59 13.08 9.63
C ARG A 19 5.58 11.67 9.04
N ARG A 20 4.38 11.12 8.81
CA ARG A 20 4.22 9.86 8.09
C ARG A 20 4.52 10.10 6.60
N SER A 21 5.15 9.13 5.95
CA SER A 21 5.43 9.21 4.50
C SER A 21 4.12 9.15 3.71
N THR A 22 3.86 10.18 2.92
CA THR A 22 2.70 10.29 2.04
C THR A 22 2.74 9.22 0.95
N LYS A 23 3.93 8.88 0.45
CA LYS A 23 4.13 7.75 -0.46
C LYS A 23 3.60 6.43 0.10
N ILE A 24 3.92 6.13 1.36
CA ILE A 24 3.47 4.90 2.03
C ILE A 24 1.96 4.93 2.22
N MET A 25 1.40 6.09 2.58
CA MET A 25 -0.06 6.25 2.73
C MET A 25 -0.80 5.92 1.43
N PHE A 26 -0.40 6.52 0.30
CA PHE A 26 -1.03 6.23 -0.99
C PHE A 26 -0.91 4.76 -1.39
N ALA A 27 0.29 4.20 -1.31
CA ALA A 27 0.50 2.81 -1.68
C ALA A 27 -0.24 1.82 -0.76
N SER A 28 -0.35 2.09 0.54
CA SER A 28 -1.20 1.31 1.45
C SER A 28 -2.69 1.39 1.09
N THR A 29 -3.18 2.58 0.73
CA THR A 29 -4.59 2.75 0.33
C THR A 29 -4.90 1.99 -0.96
N VAL A 30 -4.00 2.04 -1.96
CA VAL A 30 -4.16 1.31 -3.21
C VAL A 30 -4.23 -0.21 -2.95
N LEU A 31 -3.26 -0.77 -2.22
CA LEU A 31 -3.25 -2.21 -1.89
C LEU A 31 -4.49 -2.66 -1.11
N LEU A 32 -4.99 -1.82 -0.20
CA LEU A 32 -6.19 -2.13 0.56
C LEU A 32 -7.43 -2.19 -0.34
N LEU A 33 -7.58 -1.21 -1.25
CA LEU A 33 -8.67 -1.21 -2.22
C LEU A 33 -8.58 -2.41 -3.16
N GLU A 34 -7.39 -2.79 -3.59
CA GLU A 34 -7.17 -4.01 -4.39
C GLU A 34 -7.58 -5.27 -3.65
N ALA A 35 -7.35 -5.36 -2.34
CA ALA A 35 -7.79 -6.51 -1.56
C ALA A 35 -9.31 -6.67 -1.61
N PHE A 36 -10.06 -5.56 -1.52
CA PHE A 36 -11.52 -5.60 -1.68
C PHE A 36 -11.94 -5.97 -3.11
N VAL A 37 -11.25 -5.42 -4.11
CA VAL A 37 -11.50 -5.74 -5.53
C VAL A 37 -11.28 -7.22 -5.79
N VAL A 38 -10.18 -7.80 -5.33
CA VAL A 38 -9.89 -9.23 -5.46
C VAL A 38 -10.94 -10.06 -4.76
N PHE A 39 -11.35 -9.67 -3.55
CA PHE A 39 -12.40 -10.37 -2.83
C PHE A 39 -13.71 -10.41 -3.63
N PHE A 40 -14.17 -9.27 -4.17
CA PHE A 40 -15.38 -9.23 -4.98
C PHE A 40 -15.22 -9.92 -6.34
N ALA A 41 -14.08 -9.79 -6.99
CA ALA A 41 -13.77 -10.49 -8.24
C ALA A 41 -13.80 -12.01 -8.04
N THR A 42 -13.32 -12.49 -6.88
CA THR A 42 -13.39 -13.91 -6.51
C THR A 42 -14.84 -14.38 -6.40
N LEU A 43 -15.71 -13.58 -5.76
CA LEU A 43 -17.15 -13.90 -5.69
C LEU A 43 -17.82 -13.89 -7.07
N ALA A 44 -17.43 -12.97 -7.95
CA ALA A 44 -17.92 -12.92 -9.32
C ALA A 44 -17.49 -14.16 -10.12
N VAL A 45 -16.20 -14.52 -10.08
CA VAL A 45 -15.67 -15.73 -10.74
C VAL A 45 -16.31 -16.99 -10.16
N PHE A 46 -16.52 -17.05 -8.84
CA PHE A 46 -17.25 -18.14 -8.21
C PHE A 46 -18.68 -18.25 -8.75
N GLY A 47 -19.41 -17.14 -8.88
CA GLY A 47 -20.77 -17.15 -9.45
C GLY A 47 -20.82 -17.57 -10.92
N LEU A 48 -19.81 -17.17 -11.71
CA LEU A 48 -19.77 -17.40 -13.16
C LEU A 48 -19.20 -18.76 -13.56
N ARG A 49 -18.26 -19.31 -12.80
CA ARG A 49 -17.46 -20.50 -13.18
C ARG A 49 -17.51 -21.66 -12.17
N ARG A 50 -18.49 -21.66 -11.26
CA ARG A 50 -18.68 -22.76 -10.28
C ARG A 50 -18.81 -24.14 -10.90
N ASP A 51 -19.26 -24.22 -12.15
CA ASP A 51 -19.50 -25.48 -12.85
C ASP A 51 -18.25 -25.97 -13.62
N GLU A 52 -17.28 -25.08 -13.88
CA GLU A 52 -16.02 -25.38 -14.59
C GLU A 52 -14.85 -25.64 -13.65
N ILE A 53 -14.79 -24.90 -12.53
CA ILE A 53 -13.67 -24.90 -11.59
C ILE A 53 -14.23 -25.18 -10.19
N SER A 54 -13.51 -26.02 -9.43
CA SER A 54 -13.88 -26.32 -8.05
C SER A 54 -14.11 -25.04 -7.21
N PRO A 55 -15.30 -24.87 -6.62
CA PRO A 55 -15.63 -23.75 -5.72
C PRO A 55 -14.58 -23.49 -4.65
N ALA A 56 -14.04 -24.56 -4.06
CA ALA A 56 -13.05 -24.47 -3.00
C ALA A 56 -11.75 -23.80 -3.51
N VAL A 57 -11.32 -24.15 -4.72
CA VAL A 57 -10.11 -23.58 -5.33
C VAL A 57 -10.29 -22.08 -5.60
N ILE A 58 -11.42 -21.67 -6.16
CA ILE A 58 -11.72 -20.26 -6.44
C ILE A 58 -11.71 -19.45 -5.14
N LEU A 59 -12.49 -19.88 -4.15
CA LEU A 59 -12.65 -19.13 -2.91
C LEU A 59 -11.36 -19.08 -2.08
N ILE A 60 -10.64 -20.20 -1.95
CA ILE A 60 -9.37 -20.23 -1.22
C ILE A 60 -8.33 -19.34 -1.91
N SER A 61 -8.18 -19.46 -3.24
CA SER A 61 -7.18 -18.67 -3.97
C SER A 61 -7.43 -17.16 -3.86
N GLY A 62 -8.69 -16.73 -3.98
CA GLY A 62 -9.08 -15.33 -3.84
C GLY A 62 -8.93 -14.76 -2.43
N ILE A 63 -9.31 -15.53 -1.40
CA ILE A 63 -9.11 -15.15 0.00
C ILE A 63 -7.61 -15.02 0.30
N VAL A 64 -6.81 -16.00 -0.13
CA VAL A 64 -5.35 -15.97 0.06
C VAL A 64 -4.76 -14.73 -0.61
N LEU A 65 -5.14 -14.43 -1.85
CA LEU A 65 -4.65 -13.25 -2.56
C LEU A 65 -5.06 -11.94 -1.85
N SER A 66 -6.30 -11.85 -1.37
CA SER A 66 -6.80 -10.69 -0.61
C SER A 66 -6.01 -10.50 0.69
N VAL A 67 -5.74 -11.58 1.42
CA VAL A 67 -4.93 -11.55 2.65
C VAL A 67 -3.49 -11.14 2.34
N VAL A 68 -2.89 -11.65 1.25
CA VAL A 68 -1.54 -11.27 0.84
C VAL A 68 -1.45 -9.77 0.50
N LEU A 69 -2.46 -9.20 -0.17
CA LEU A 69 -2.53 -7.76 -0.44
C LEU A 69 -2.55 -6.95 0.86
N ILE A 70 -3.38 -7.36 1.84
CA ILE A 70 -3.47 -6.70 3.15
C ILE A 70 -2.15 -6.81 3.92
N LEU A 71 -1.55 -8.00 3.97
CA LEU A 71 -0.27 -8.23 4.66
C LEU A 71 0.88 -7.46 4.00
N THR A 72 0.79 -7.22 2.69
CA THR A 72 1.79 -6.43 1.96
C THR A 72 1.85 -4.98 2.45
N CYS A 73 0.74 -4.43 2.96
CA CYS A 73 0.73 -3.11 3.58
C CYS A 73 1.72 -2.98 4.75
N ALA A 74 1.94 -4.05 5.51
CA ALA A 74 2.87 -4.04 6.64
C ALA A 74 4.35 -3.98 6.21
N VAL A 75 4.69 -4.60 5.08
CA VAL A 75 6.06 -4.67 4.55
C VAL A 75 6.40 -3.55 3.58
N LEU A 76 5.43 -2.72 3.21
CA LEU A 76 5.61 -1.57 2.32
C LEU A 76 6.62 -0.53 2.86
N THR A 77 6.84 -0.52 4.18
CA THR A 77 7.85 0.31 4.85
C THR A 77 9.29 -0.12 4.56
N ARG A 78 9.50 -1.34 4.03
CA ARG A 78 10.83 -1.88 3.68
C ARG A 78 11.24 -1.48 2.27
N LYS A 79 12.56 -1.45 2.02
CA LYS A 79 13.15 -1.07 0.70
C LYS A 79 12.59 -1.89 -0.47
N TRP A 80 12.25 -3.16 -0.24
CA TRP A 80 11.71 -4.09 -1.25
C TRP A 80 10.18 -4.09 -1.35
N GLY A 81 9.46 -3.42 -0.43
CA GLY A 81 8.01 -3.47 -0.36
C GLY A 81 7.32 -2.91 -1.61
N ILE A 82 7.92 -1.90 -2.26
CA ILE A 82 7.42 -1.35 -3.53
C ILE A 82 7.57 -2.37 -4.67
N GLY A 83 8.67 -3.13 -4.68
CA GLY A 83 8.87 -4.20 -5.67
C GLY A 83 7.83 -5.31 -5.53
N LEU A 84 7.52 -5.69 -4.29
CA LEU A 84 6.44 -6.65 -4.01
C LEU A 84 5.08 -6.13 -4.50
N GLY A 85 4.79 -4.85 -4.29
CA GLY A 85 3.57 -4.23 -4.82
C GLY A 85 3.45 -4.34 -6.34
N TRP A 86 4.54 -4.11 -7.08
CA TRP A 86 4.55 -4.32 -8.54
C TRP A 86 4.29 -5.76 -8.95
N VAL A 87 4.81 -6.74 -8.22
CA VAL A 87 4.49 -8.15 -8.46
C VAL A 87 2.99 -8.39 -8.28
N LEU A 88 2.39 -7.83 -7.23
CA LEU A 88 0.94 -7.95 -6.98
C LEU A 88 0.10 -7.26 -8.06
N GLN A 89 0.55 -6.13 -8.62
CA GLN A 89 -0.10 -5.50 -9.77
C GLN A 89 -0.16 -6.44 -10.97
N LEU A 90 0.96 -7.13 -11.27
CA LEU A 90 1.00 -8.09 -12.38
C LEU A 90 0.09 -9.29 -12.12
N VAL A 91 0.04 -9.78 -10.89
CA VAL A 91 -0.88 -10.86 -10.48
C VAL A 91 -2.34 -10.42 -10.64
N LEU A 92 -2.66 -9.18 -10.26
CA LEU A 92 -4.00 -8.62 -10.41
C LEU A 92 -4.39 -8.52 -11.88
N ILE A 93 -3.50 -8.02 -12.74
CA ILE A 93 -3.73 -7.96 -14.19
C ILE A 93 -3.89 -9.37 -14.78
N ALA A 94 -3.08 -10.33 -14.34
CA ALA A 94 -3.19 -11.73 -14.78
C ALA A 94 -4.51 -12.39 -14.34
N SER A 95 -5.15 -11.93 -13.26
CA SER A 95 -6.50 -12.39 -12.91
C SER A 95 -7.54 -12.06 -13.99
N GLY A 96 -7.23 -11.13 -14.91
CA GLY A 96 -7.95 -10.86 -16.16
C GLY A 96 -8.21 -12.09 -17.04
N PHE A 97 -7.36 -13.11 -16.98
CA PHE A 97 -7.58 -14.35 -17.73
C PHE A 97 -8.79 -15.16 -17.21
N LEU A 98 -9.13 -15.00 -15.92
CA LEU A 98 -10.31 -15.62 -15.31
C LEU A 98 -11.56 -14.76 -15.54
N GLU A 99 -11.42 -13.45 -15.39
CA GLU A 99 -12.49 -12.48 -15.59
C GLU A 99 -11.97 -11.30 -16.42
N PRO A 100 -12.29 -11.18 -17.71
CA PRO A 100 -11.73 -10.16 -18.60
C PRO A 100 -11.87 -8.72 -18.11
N ALA A 101 -12.93 -8.40 -17.34
CA ALA A 101 -13.08 -7.08 -16.73
C ALA A 101 -11.90 -6.71 -15.80
N MET A 102 -11.23 -7.69 -15.21
CA MET A 102 -10.08 -7.49 -14.32
C MET A 102 -8.84 -6.97 -15.05
N PHE A 103 -8.73 -7.09 -16.37
CA PHE A 103 -7.66 -6.41 -17.10
C PHE A 103 -7.78 -4.88 -17.00
N ALA A 104 -9.00 -4.35 -17.20
CA ALA A 104 -9.25 -2.93 -17.09
C ALA A 104 -9.04 -2.44 -15.65
N VAL A 105 -9.55 -3.19 -14.67
CA VAL A 105 -9.38 -2.87 -13.24
C VAL A 105 -7.91 -2.92 -12.84
N GLY A 106 -7.21 -4.02 -13.13
CA GLY A 106 -5.79 -4.18 -12.81
C GLY A 106 -4.91 -3.12 -13.46
N LEU A 107 -5.19 -2.72 -14.70
CA LEU A 107 -4.45 -1.64 -15.36
C LEU A 107 -4.72 -0.27 -14.72
N ALA A 108 -5.97 0.02 -14.36
CA ALA A 108 -6.33 1.24 -13.65
C ALA A 108 -5.64 1.32 -12.27
N PHE A 109 -5.61 0.21 -11.53
CA PHE A 109 -4.90 0.11 -10.27
C PHE A 109 -3.38 0.25 -10.44
N ALA A 110 -2.77 -0.38 -11.46
CA ALA A 110 -1.36 -0.20 -11.75
C ALA A 110 -1.02 1.26 -12.11
N ALA A 111 -1.89 1.95 -12.83
CA ALA A 111 -1.74 3.38 -13.14
C ALA A 111 -1.81 4.25 -11.87
N THR A 112 -2.80 4.00 -11.00
CA THR A 112 -2.94 4.73 -9.73
C THR A 112 -1.80 4.42 -8.75
N TRP A 113 -1.29 3.18 -8.73
CA TRP A 113 -0.11 2.78 -7.98
C TRP A 113 1.13 3.57 -8.42
N LEU A 114 1.40 3.58 -9.73
CA LEU A 114 2.52 4.32 -10.30
C LEU A 114 2.41 5.82 -10.03
N PHE A 115 1.22 6.38 -10.20
CA PHE A 115 0.94 7.79 -9.93
C PHE A 115 1.12 8.11 -8.44
N GLY A 116 0.53 7.32 -7.55
CA GLY A 116 0.60 7.50 -6.10
C GLY A 116 2.03 7.42 -5.57
N ILE A 117 2.86 6.53 -6.11
CA ILE A 117 4.29 6.49 -5.77
C ILE A 117 5.00 7.76 -6.24
N ARG A 118 4.81 8.18 -7.49
CA ARG A 118 5.48 9.37 -8.03
C ARG A 118 5.10 10.64 -7.29
N GLN A 119 3.79 10.85 -7.08
CA GLN A 119 3.28 12.00 -6.34
C GLN A 119 3.69 11.95 -4.87
N GLY A 120 3.63 10.77 -4.24
CA GLY A 120 4.05 10.57 -2.87
C GLY A 120 5.53 10.92 -2.66
N ILE A 121 6.41 10.55 -3.59
CA ILE A 121 7.83 10.93 -3.54
C ILE A 121 8.01 12.44 -3.66
N ARG A 122 7.25 13.10 -4.55
CA ARG A 122 7.31 14.56 -4.73
C ARG A 122 6.89 15.29 -3.46
N VAL A 123 5.72 14.93 -2.91
CA VAL A 123 5.17 15.54 -1.68
C VAL A 123 6.07 15.26 -0.47
N ASP A 124 6.62 14.05 -0.35
CA ASP A 124 7.56 13.73 0.74
C ASP A 124 8.82 14.62 0.68
N ARG A 125 9.33 14.95 -0.52
CA ARG A 125 10.48 15.86 -0.68
C ARG A 125 10.14 17.29 -0.26
N GLU A 126 9.00 17.81 -0.71
CA GLU A 126 8.53 19.15 -0.35
C GLU A 126 8.29 19.28 1.16
N ASN A 127 7.73 18.24 1.79
CA ASN A 127 7.52 18.22 3.24
C ASN A 127 8.83 18.25 4.02
N VAL A 128 9.87 17.53 3.55
CA VAL A 128 11.19 17.54 4.20
C VAL A 128 11.84 18.92 4.11
N GLU A 129 11.69 19.62 2.99
CA GLU A 129 12.20 20.97 2.82
C GLU A 129 11.47 21.97 3.73
N ARG A 130 10.14 21.90 3.79
CA ARG A 130 9.33 22.72 4.71
C ARG A 130 9.69 22.49 6.17
N ASP A 131 9.89 21.23 6.57
CA ASP A 131 10.28 20.89 7.94
C ASP A 131 11.69 21.44 8.29
N ARG A 132 12.60 21.54 7.32
CA ARG A 132 13.91 22.19 7.51
C ARG A 132 13.78 23.69 7.69
N LEU A 133 13.04 24.36 6.82
CA LEU A 133 12.81 25.80 6.88
C LEU A 133 12.11 26.20 8.18
N GLN A 134 11.12 25.41 8.62
CA GLN A 134 10.45 25.62 9.90
C GLN A 134 11.43 25.51 11.08
N ALA A 135 12.31 24.50 11.07
CA ALA A 135 13.32 24.33 12.12
C ALA A 135 14.40 25.42 12.11
N GLU A 136 14.70 26.03 10.96
CA GLU A 136 15.59 27.19 10.86
C GLU A 136 14.91 28.46 11.38
N TRP A 137 13.63 28.67 11.05
CA TRP A 137 12.85 29.80 11.54
C TRP A 137 12.67 29.77 13.07
N GLU A 138 12.37 28.59 13.64
CA GLU A 138 12.27 28.39 15.10
C GLU A 138 13.60 28.66 15.82
N LYS A 139 14.74 28.33 15.20
CA LYS A 139 16.06 28.66 15.75
C LYS A 139 16.40 30.14 15.66
N ALA A 140 15.93 30.81 14.61
CA ALA A 140 16.15 32.23 14.38
C ALA A 140 15.23 33.12 15.22
N ASN A 141 14.06 32.61 15.63
CA ASN A 141 13.08 33.30 16.47
C ASN A 141 12.82 32.50 17.76
N PRO A 142 13.81 32.35 18.65
CA PRO A 142 13.57 31.78 19.95
C PRO A 142 12.73 32.78 20.77
N GLU A 143 11.48 32.43 21.04
CA GLU A 143 10.68 33.07 22.08
C GLU A 143 11.30 32.92 23.47
#